data_AF-A0A2V6WKX4-F1
#
_entry.id   AF-A0A2V6WKX4-F1
#
_cell.length_a   1.000
_cell.length_b   1.000
_cell.length_c   1.000
_cell.angle_alpha   90.00
_cell.angle_beta   90.00
_cell.angle_gamma   90.00
#
_symmetry.space_group_name_H-M   'P 1'
#
loop_
_entity.id
_entity.type
_entity.pdbx_description
1 polymer ?
#
loop_
_entity_poly.entity_id
_entity_poly.type
_entity_poly.pdbx_seq_one_letter_code
_entity_poly.pdbx_strand_id
1 'polypeptide(L)'
;MGEASRRLERTLGAPALFVNGAVGDVSPRGHGEAAIADAGGQLATTVGAAWARVPVAGDAGLETLHGRIDLPPPFVSVRNCLGHWVPGGLTVPLGSTLPRSAELVAVALGPSAWVTVPGELETRLGRVVKAAGRRHFPVAFVAGLSNGYLGYLLTADAYHRRGYIECASLYGERAGEMVARAAADLLERLGTRRASRAPRGAARAQTSSGRRCCGGAHPS
;
A
#
# COMPACT_ATOMS: atom_id res chain seq x y z
N MET A 1 -16.79 2.70 -4.99
CA MET A 1 -15.92 3.76 -4.43
C MET A 1 -16.38 5.17 -4.82
N GLY A 2 -16.73 5.46 -6.09
CA GLY A 2 -17.18 6.80 -6.51
C GLY A 2 -18.39 7.35 -5.74
N GLU A 3 -19.34 6.49 -5.33
CA GLU A 3 -20.44 6.87 -4.44
C GLU A 3 -19.93 7.45 -3.10
N ALA A 4 -18.92 6.83 -2.51
CA ALA A 4 -18.36 7.25 -1.24
C ALA A 4 -17.64 8.60 -1.36
N SER A 5 -16.82 8.77 -2.41
CA SER A 5 -16.18 10.05 -2.75
C SER A 5 -17.20 11.18 -2.85
N ARG A 6 -18.24 10.99 -3.67
CA ARG A 6 -19.26 12.02 -3.91
C ARG A 6 -19.99 12.42 -2.63
N ARG A 7 -20.24 11.47 -1.73
CA ARG A 7 -20.86 11.76 -0.42
C ARG A 7 -19.93 12.59 0.46
N LEU A 8 -18.67 12.17 0.59
CA LEU A 8 -17.67 12.91 1.37
C LEU A 8 -17.45 14.32 0.83
N GLU A 9 -17.36 14.49 -0.49
CA GLU A 9 -17.16 15.79 -1.13
C GLU A 9 -18.27 16.78 -0.79
N ARG A 10 -19.53 16.33 -0.82
CA ARG A 10 -20.67 17.17 -0.42
C ARG A 10 -20.63 17.56 1.05
N THR A 11 -20.18 16.66 1.93
CA THR A 11 -20.14 16.90 3.38
C THR A 11 -18.94 17.75 3.80
N LEU A 12 -17.77 17.51 3.20
CA LEU A 12 -16.51 18.15 3.58
C LEU A 12 -16.23 19.43 2.81
N GLY A 13 -16.90 19.67 1.68
CA GLY A 13 -16.62 20.81 0.80
C GLY A 13 -15.24 20.74 0.14
N ALA A 14 -14.63 19.56 0.08
CA ALA A 14 -13.29 19.34 -0.46
C ALA A 14 -13.26 18.04 -1.31
N PRO A 15 -12.37 17.96 -2.32
CA PRO A 15 -12.21 16.74 -3.12
C PRO A 15 -11.90 15.50 -2.28
N ALA A 16 -12.49 14.35 -2.61
CA ALA A 16 -12.25 13.11 -1.89
C ALA A 16 -11.90 11.97 -2.86
N LEU A 17 -10.65 11.51 -2.82
CA LEU A 17 -10.18 10.39 -3.64
C LEU A 17 -10.12 9.10 -2.83
N PHE A 18 -10.83 8.06 -3.29
CA PHE A 18 -10.63 6.70 -2.83
C PHE A 18 -9.61 5.98 -3.72
N VAL A 19 -8.51 5.55 -3.12
CA VAL A 19 -7.44 4.81 -3.79
C VAL A 19 -7.61 3.31 -3.51
N ASN A 20 -7.45 2.48 -4.53
CA ASN A 20 -7.50 1.03 -4.37
C ASN A 20 -6.32 0.53 -3.54
N GLY A 21 -6.59 -0.44 -2.67
CA GLY A 21 -5.55 -1.17 -1.94
C GLY A 21 -5.04 -2.38 -2.72
N ALA A 22 -4.63 -3.41 -1.97
CA ALA A 22 -4.49 -4.77 -2.52
C ALA A 22 -5.89 -5.38 -2.63
N VAL A 23 -6.46 -5.36 -3.83
CA VAL A 23 -7.86 -5.68 -4.13
C VAL A 23 -8.03 -6.96 -4.96
N GLY A 24 -6.94 -7.63 -5.34
CA GLY A 24 -6.98 -8.71 -6.34
C GLY A 24 -7.80 -9.94 -5.96
N ASP A 25 -8.15 -10.09 -4.68
CA ASP A 25 -9.00 -11.15 -4.14
C ASP A 25 -10.18 -10.59 -3.33
N VAL A 26 -10.54 -9.32 -3.55
CA VAL A 26 -11.61 -8.63 -2.81
C VAL A 26 -12.75 -8.28 -3.75
N SER A 27 -13.95 -8.77 -3.45
CA SER A 27 -15.17 -8.41 -4.18
C SER A 27 -16.19 -7.73 -3.26
N PRO A 28 -17.03 -6.80 -3.79
CA PRO A 28 -18.19 -6.32 -3.07
C PRO A 28 -19.11 -7.48 -2.64
N ARG A 29 -19.78 -7.34 -1.49
CA ARG A 29 -20.68 -8.38 -0.97
C ARG A 29 -21.96 -8.57 -1.79
N GLY A 30 -22.36 -7.56 -2.55
CA GLY A 30 -23.58 -7.59 -3.35
C GLY A 30 -23.40 -6.84 -4.67
N HIS A 31 -24.33 -7.07 -5.60
CA HIS A 31 -24.32 -6.50 -6.95
C HIS A 31 -25.54 -5.60 -7.18
N GLY A 32 -25.44 -4.74 -8.19
CA GLY A 32 -26.49 -3.79 -8.56
C GLY A 32 -26.37 -2.44 -7.86
N GLU A 33 -27.15 -1.47 -8.34
CA GLU A 33 -27.06 -0.06 -7.92
C GLU A 33 -27.32 0.12 -6.42
N ALA A 34 -28.31 -0.59 -5.86
CA ALA A 34 -28.63 -0.52 -4.44
C ALA A 34 -27.46 -1.00 -3.56
N ALA A 35 -26.81 -2.10 -3.92
CA ALA A 35 -25.64 -2.61 -3.20
C ALA A 35 -24.44 -1.66 -3.31
N ILE A 36 -24.24 -1.03 -4.47
CA ILE A 36 -23.22 0.00 -4.67
C ILE A 36 -23.49 1.22 -3.78
N ALA A 37 -24.76 1.66 -3.73
CA ALA A 37 -25.19 2.80 -2.92
C ALA A 37 -25.00 2.54 -1.42
N ASP A 38 -25.36 1.35 -0.95
CA ASP A 38 -25.18 0.91 0.44
C ASP A 38 -23.69 0.82 0.81
N ALA A 39 -22.90 0.07 0.04
CA ALA A 39 -21.46 -0.06 0.29
C ALA A 39 -20.73 1.30 0.26
N GLY A 40 -21.09 2.17 -0.70
CA GLY A 40 -20.57 3.52 -0.78
C GLY A 40 -20.98 4.39 0.41
N GLY A 41 -22.23 4.26 0.87
CA GLY A 41 -22.73 4.94 2.07
C GLY A 41 -21.99 4.53 3.33
N GLN A 42 -21.80 3.22 3.56
CA GLN A 42 -21.06 2.70 4.70
C GLN A 42 -19.61 3.18 4.73
N LEU A 43 -18.94 3.18 3.57
CA LEU A 43 -17.58 3.72 3.42
C LEU A 43 -17.52 5.21 3.73
N ALA A 44 -18.42 6.02 3.17
CA ALA A 44 -18.46 7.46 3.43
C ALA A 44 -18.70 7.78 4.91
N THR A 45 -19.65 7.09 5.55
CA THR A 45 -19.92 7.25 7.00
C THR A 45 -18.69 6.90 7.83
N THR A 46 -18.04 5.78 7.52
CA THR A 46 -16.85 5.33 8.25
C THR A 46 -15.68 6.30 8.09
N VAL A 47 -15.40 6.76 6.86
CA VAL A 47 -14.33 7.71 6.59
C VAL A 47 -14.65 9.08 7.19
N GLY A 48 -15.90 9.56 7.11
CA GLY A 48 -16.31 10.83 7.72
C GLY A 48 -16.14 10.83 9.24
N ALA A 49 -16.52 9.74 9.91
CA ALA A 49 -16.31 9.58 11.35
C ALA A 49 -14.83 9.55 11.73
N ALA A 50 -13.98 8.91 10.91
CA ALA A 50 -12.54 8.91 11.11
C ALA A 50 -11.94 10.31 10.88
N TRP A 51 -12.33 10.99 9.80
CA TRP A 51 -11.86 12.33 9.42
C TRP A 51 -12.02 13.34 10.55
N ALA A 52 -13.17 13.34 11.24
CA ALA A 52 -13.44 14.23 12.36
C ALA A 52 -12.49 14.05 13.57
N ARG A 53 -11.71 12.96 13.61
CA ARG A 53 -10.79 12.61 14.70
C ARG A 53 -9.32 12.64 14.29
N VAL A 54 -9.01 12.83 13.01
CA VAL A 54 -7.62 12.87 12.53
C VAL A 54 -7.01 14.22 12.92
N PRO A 55 -5.91 14.25 13.69
CA PRO A 55 -5.23 15.49 14.01
C PRO A 55 -4.60 16.10 12.76
N VAL A 56 -4.76 17.42 12.61
CA VAL A 56 -4.10 18.18 11.53
C VAL A 56 -2.67 18.50 11.96
N ALA A 57 -1.70 18.18 11.11
CA ALA A 57 -0.30 18.55 11.30
C ALA A 57 0.10 19.62 10.28
N GLY A 58 0.69 20.72 10.75
CA GLY A 58 1.04 21.89 9.93
C GLY A 58 2.23 21.69 8.99
N ASP A 59 3.11 20.72 9.26
CA ASP A 59 4.41 20.55 8.57
C ASP A 59 4.69 19.07 8.23
N ALA A 60 3.83 18.47 7.41
CA ALA A 60 4.04 17.10 6.94
C ALA A 60 5.12 17.08 5.84
N GLY A 61 6.34 16.71 6.21
CA GLY A 61 7.41 16.49 5.23
C GLY A 61 7.00 15.46 4.17
N LEU A 62 7.17 15.83 2.89
CA LEU A 62 6.94 14.98 1.73
C LEU A 62 8.27 14.42 1.23
N GLU A 63 8.37 13.12 1.10
CA GLU A 63 9.50 12.44 0.48
C GLU A 63 9.02 11.37 -0.49
N THR A 64 9.71 11.24 -1.62
CA THR A 64 9.41 10.22 -2.62
C THR A 64 10.65 9.39 -2.95
N LEU A 65 10.41 8.15 -3.35
CA LEU A 65 11.43 7.27 -3.88
C LEU A 65 10.85 6.47 -5.03
N HIS A 66 11.49 6.58 -6.20
CA HIS A 66 11.12 5.84 -7.40
C HIS A 66 11.91 4.53 -7.47
N GLY A 67 11.27 3.50 -7.97
CA GLY A 67 11.84 2.20 -8.26
C GLY A 67 11.26 1.67 -9.57
N ARG A 68 11.98 0.72 -10.15
CA ARG A 68 11.51 -0.01 -11.33
C ARG A 68 11.74 -1.49 -11.07
N ILE A 69 10.80 -2.30 -11.53
CA ILE A 69 10.90 -3.76 -11.50
C ILE A 69 10.89 -4.28 -12.93
N ASP A 70 11.77 -5.23 -13.21
CA ASP A 70 11.74 -6.02 -14.45
C ASP A 70 10.90 -7.27 -14.24
N LEU A 71 10.14 -7.62 -15.28
CA LEU A 71 9.16 -8.69 -15.24
C LEU A 71 9.51 -9.80 -16.24
N PRO A 72 9.12 -11.05 -15.94
CA PRO A 72 9.18 -12.14 -16.91
C PRO A 72 8.43 -11.81 -18.20
N PRO A 73 8.67 -12.54 -19.31
CA PRO A 73 7.83 -12.43 -20.49
C PRO A 73 6.37 -12.72 -20.13
N PRO A 74 5.40 -11.91 -20.60
CA PRO A 74 4.00 -12.12 -20.27
C PRO A 74 3.40 -13.30 -21.06
N PHE A 75 2.56 -14.10 -20.41
CA PHE A 75 1.87 -15.23 -21.01
C PHE A 75 0.55 -15.52 -20.30
N VAL A 76 -0.36 -16.19 -21.00
CA VAL A 76 -1.56 -16.80 -20.42
C VAL A 76 -1.29 -18.27 -20.14
N SER A 77 -1.57 -18.73 -18.93
CA SER A 77 -1.58 -20.17 -18.60
C SER A 77 -2.90 -20.78 -19.08
N VAL A 78 -2.84 -21.65 -20.08
CA VAL A 78 -4.05 -22.30 -20.63
C VAL A 78 -4.71 -23.18 -19.57
N ARG A 79 -3.91 -23.81 -18.70
CA ARG A 79 -4.40 -24.57 -17.55
C ARG A 79 -5.18 -23.71 -16.56
N ASN A 80 -4.71 -22.50 -16.25
CA ASN A 80 -5.39 -21.62 -15.31
C ASN A 80 -6.72 -21.12 -15.88
N CYS A 81 -6.82 -20.97 -17.20
CA CYS A 81 -8.03 -20.51 -17.88
C CYS A 81 -9.06 -21.61 -18.17
N LEU A 82 -8.62 -22.82 -18.57
CA LEU A 82 -9.49 -23.89 -19.06
C LEU A 82 -9.62 -25.08 -18.10
N GLY A 83 -8.74 -25.19 -17.10
CA GLY A 83 -8.79 -26.20 -16.05
C GLY A 83 -7.67 -27.25 -16.09
N HIS A 84 -7.65 -28.11 -15.07
CA HIS A 84 -6.58 -29.07 -14.77
C HIS A 84 -6.37 -30.20 -15.78
N TRP A 85 -7.32 -30.42 -16.70
CA TRP A 85 -7.18 -31.40 -17.77
C TRP A 85 -6.13 -30.96 -18.81
N VAL A 86 -5.79 -29.67 -18.82
CA VAL A 86 -4.75 -29.10 -19.67
C VAL A 86 -3.37 -29.29 -19.02
N PRO A 87 -2.33 -29.70 -19.78
CA PRO A 87 -0.96 -29.77 -19.28
C PRO A 87 -0.45 -28.44 -18.72
N GLY A 88 0.25 -28.47 -17.58
CA GLY A 88 0.71 -27.27 -16.89
C GLY A 88 1.73 -26.41 -17.65
N GLY A 89 2.41 -26.97 -18.66
CA GLY A 89 3.36 -26.23 -19.49
C GLY A 89 2.74 -25.49 -20.69
N LEU A 90 1.45 -25.67 -20.95
CA LEU A 90 0.80 -25.05 -22.10
C LEU A 90 0.51 -23.57 -21.82
N THR A 91 1.22 -22.68 -22.52
CA THR A 91 1.11 -21.23 -22.38
C THR A 91 0.89 -20.55 -23.72
N VAL A 92 0.20 -19.41 -23.71
CA VAL A 92 0.07 -18.53 -24.88
C VAL A 92 0.86 -17.26 -24.60
N PRO A 93 1.97 -17.00 -25.32
CA PRO A 93 2.77 -15.79 -25.10
C PRO A 93 1.98 -14.55 -25.52
N LEU A 94 2.07 -13.49 -24.72
CA LEU A 94 1.41 -12.20 -25.01
C LEU A 94 2.34 -11.20 -25.73
N GLY A 95 3.55 -11.64 -26.11
CA GLY A 95 4.48 -10.85 -26.91
C GLY A 95 4.76 -9.47 -26.31
N SER A 96 4.82 -8.45 -27.17
CA SER A 96 5.07 -7.04 -26.78
C SER A 96 3.80 -6.27 -26.38
N THR A 97 2.65 -6.93 -26.25
CA THR A 97 1.39 -6.26 -25.90
C THR A 97 1.36 -5.76 -24.46
N LEU A 98 2.19 -6.34 -23.59
CA LEU A 98 2.31 -5.98 -22.19
C LEU A 98 3.77 -5.63 -21.83
N PRO A 99 3.97 -4.68 -20.90
CA PRO A 99 5.29 -4.18 -20.56
C PRO A 99 6.12 -5.21 -19.78
N ARG A 100 7.42 -5.28 -20.06
CA ARG A 100 8.35 -6.17 -19.33
C ARG A 100 8.99 -5.52 -18.10
N SER A 101 8.44 -4.40 -17.67
CA SER A 101 8.94 -3.64 -16.55
C SER A 101 7.88 -2.63 -16.10
N ALA A 102 7.84 -2.28 -14.83
CA ALA A 102 6.89 -1.30 -14.32
C ALA A 102 7.51 -0.37 -13.27
N GLU A 103 6.94 0.83 -13.16
CA GLU A 103 7.34 1.82 -12.16
C GLU A 103 6.63 1.57 -10.83
N LEU A 104 7.39 1.72 -9.74
CA LEU A 104 6.89 1.77 -8.37
C LEU A 104 7.33 3.11 -7.76
N VAL A 105 6.43 3.77 -7.06
CA VAL A 105 6.70 5.03 -6.35
C VAL A 105 6.28 4.86 -4.91
N ALA A 106 7.25 4.94 -4.00
CA ALA A 106 6.99 5.08 -2.58
C ALA A 106 6.92 6.56 -2.23
N VAL A 107 5.91 6.94 -1.46
CA VAL A 107 5.69 8.31 -0.99
C VAL A 107 5.51 8.26 0.52
N ALA A 108 6.16 9.18 1.22
CA ALA A 108 5.95 9.42 2.63
C ALA A 108 5.47 10.86 2.80
N LEU A 109 4.41 11.04 3.58
CA LEU A 109 3.86 12.33 3.95
C LEU A 109 3.56 12.33 5.45
N GLY A 110 4.34 13.08 6.22
CA GLY A 110 4.20 13.08 7.68
C GLY A 110 4.37 11.65 8.25
N PRO A 111 3.48 11.14 9.12
CA PRO A 111 3.58 9.79 9.69
C PRO A 111 3.06 8.69 8.74
N SER A 112 2.62 9.05 7.53
CA SER A 112 2.03 8.12 6.58
C SER A 112 2.97 7.82 5.43
N ALA A 113 2.90 6.61 4.90
CA ALA A 113 3.56 6.24 3.66
C ALA A 113 2.70 5.28 2.82
N TRP A 114 2.95 5.27 1.53
CA TRP A 114 2.36 4.30 0.61
C TRP A 114 3.29 4.00 -0.54
N VAL A 115 2.99 2.92 -1.24
CA VAL A 115 3.69 2.53 -2.47
C VAL A 115 2.69 2.18 -3.56
N THR A 116 2.95 2.66 -4.78
CA THR A 116 2.15 2.32 -5.96
C THR A 116 2.41 0.88 -6.37
N VAL A 117 1.36 0.19 -6.82
CA VAL A 117 1.45 -1.16 -7.39
C VAL A 117 0.70 -1.19 -8.73
N PRO A 118 1.38 -1.57 -9.83
CA PRO A 118 0.83 -1.53 -11.18
C PRO A 118 0.00 -2.77 -11.50
N GLY A 119 -1.04 -3.04 -10.71
CA GLY A 119 -1.91 -4.18 -10.91
C GLY A 119 -2.79 -4.48 -9.70
N GLU A 120 -3.46 -5.63 -9.76
CA GLU A 120 -4.37 -6.10 -8.71
C GLU A 120 -3.63 -7.04 -7.77
N LEU A 121 -3.02 -6.48 -6.73
CA LEU A 121 -2.29 -7.24 -5.72
C LEU A 121 -3.25 -8.00 -4.81
N GLU A 122 -2.98 -9.29 -4.58
CA GLU A 122 -3.68 -10.10 -3.59
C GLU A 122 -3.53 -9.52 -2.17
N THR A 123 -4.58 -9.60 -1.36
CA THR A 123 -4.62 -9.09 0.02
C THR A 123 -3.46 -9.61 0.87
N ARG A 124 -3.08 -10.89 0.73
CA ARG A 124 -1.97 -11.48 1.50
C ARG A 124 -0.64 -10.78 1.23
N LEU A 125 -0.34 -10.54 -0.04
CA LEU A 125 0.86 -9.80 -0.46
C LEU A 125 0.77 -8.32 -0.04
N GLY A 126 -0.42 -7.72 -0.13
CA GLY A 126 -0.66 -6.37 0.38
C GLY A 126 -0.37 -6.23 1.89
N ARG A 127 -0.63 -7.27 2.69
CA ARG A 127 -0.27 -7.30 4.12
C ARG A 127 1.24 -7.33 4.33
N VAL A 128 1.99 -8.05 3.50
CA VAL A 128 3.46 -8.07 3.53
C VAL A 128 4.02 -6.66 3.30
N VAL A 129 3.55 -5.98 2.24
CA VAL A 129 3.97 -4.61 1.91
C VAL A 129 3.65 -3.63 3.05
N LYS A 130 2.43 -3.70 3.59
CA LYS A 130 2.01 -2.86 4.73
C LYS A 130 2.84 -3.12 5.99
N ALA A 131 3.17 -4.38 6.27
CA ALA A 131 3.98 -4.74 7.44
C ALA A 131 5.41 -4.17 7.34
N ALA A 132 6.03 -4.22 6.15
CA ALA A 132 7.33 -3.62 5.89
C ALA A 132 7.30 -2.11 6.11
N GLY A 133 6.34 -1.39 5.50
CA GLY A 133 6.19 0.05 5.70
C GLY A 133 5.93 0.44 7.16
N ARG A 134 5.14 -0.36 7.89
CA ARG A 134 4.80 -0.09 9.31
C ARG A 134 5.98 -0.16 10.28
N ARG A 135 7.13 -0.69 9.86
CA ARG A 135 8.37 -0.63 10.64
C ARG A 135 8.94 0.78 10.74
N HIS A 136 8.60 1.66 9.79
CA HIS A 136 9.11 3.03 9.71
C HIS A 136 8.03 4.10 9.82
N PHE A 137 6.78 3.76 9.45
CA PHE A 137 5.67 4.71 9.38
C PHE A 137 4.46 4.19 10.17
N PRO A 138 3.87 4.96 11.10
CA PRO A 138 2.64 4.56 11.79
C PRO A 138 1.50 4.12 10.86
N VAL A 139 1.39 4.75 9.69
CA VAL A 139 0.42 4.39 8.66
C VAL A 139 1.17 4.01 7.40
N ALA A 140 0.97 2.77 6.93
CA ALA A 140 1.47 2.32 5.63
C ALA A 140 0.36 1.62 4.84
N PHE A 141 0.22 1.96 3.55
CA PHE A 141 -0.76 1.35 2.66
C PHE A 141 -0.23 1.12 1.25
N VAL A 142 -1.02 0.40 0.44
CA VAL A 142 -0.75 0.12 -0.97
C VAL A 142 -1.69 0.98 -1.79
N ALA A 143 -1.16 1.64 -2.82
CA ALA A 143 -1.95 2.26 -3.88
C ALA A 143 -1.93 1.33 -5.10
N GLY A 144 -2.91 0.43 -5.17
CA GLY A 144 -3.07 -0.50 -6.29
C GLY A 144 -3.53 0.21 -7.57
N LEU A 145 -3.46 -0.50 -8.70
CA LEU A 145 -3.85 0.03 -10.03
C LEU A 145 -3.18 1.38 -10.37
N SER A 146 -1.93 1.56 -9.94
CA SER A 146 -1.19 2.81 -10.06
C SER A 146 0.05 2.63 -10.93
N ASN A 147 0.30 3.57 -11.84
CA ASN A 147 1.46 3.60 -12.76
C ASN A 147 1.55 2.41 -13.73
N GLY A 148 0.43 1.69 -13.96
CA GLY A 148 0.33 0.61 -14.93
C GLY A 148 -0.71 -0.43 -14.54
N TYR A 149 -0.92 -1.40 -15.43
CA TYR A 149 -1.79 -2.55 -15.20
C TYR A 149 -1.13 -3.84 -15.73
N LEU A 150 -0.74 -4.71 -14.80
CA LEU A 150 -0.08 -5.99 -15.06
C LEU A 150 -1.01 -7.21 -14.85
N GLY A 151 -2.32 -6.97 -14.72
CA GLY A 151 -3.29 -8.00 -14.33
C GLY A 151 -3.22 -8.34 -12.83
N TYR A 152 -3.55 -9.59 -12.50
CA TYR A 152 -3.60 -10.08 -11.13
C TYR A 152 -2.23 -10.55 -10.64
N LEU A 153 -1.85 -10.03 -9.47
CA LEU A 153 -0.57 -10.29 -8.81
C LEU A 153 -0.83 -11.15 -7.58
N LEU A 154 -0.70 -12.46 -7.78
CA LEU A 154 -1.10 -13.49 -6.83
C LEU A 154 0.11 -14.07 -6.06
N THR A 155 -0.16 -14.65 -4.90
CA THR A 155 0.75 -15.59 -4.25
C THR A 155 0.95 -16.83 -5.13
N ALA A 156 2.09 -17.51 -4.99
CA ALA A 156 2.33 -18.76 -5.74
C ALA A 156 1.23 -19.81 -5.46
N ASP A 157 0.78 -19.93 -4.21
CA ASP A 157 -0.31 -20.83 -3.83
C ASP A 157 -1.65 -20.47 -4.49
N ALA A 158 -1.97 -19.18 -4.62
CA ALA A 158 -3.19 -18.73 -5.28
C ALA A 158 -3.11 -18.88 -6.79
N TYR A 159 -1.92 -18.73 -7.40
CA TYR A 159 -1.73 -18.87 -8.84
C TYR A 159 -2.18 -20.23 -9.40
N HIS A 160 -2.07 -21.30 -8.60
CA HIS A 160 -2.46 -22.66 -9.02
C HIS A 160 -3.93 -22.99 -8.76
N ARG A 161 -4.72 -22.04 -8.25
CA ARG A 161 -6.17 -22.18 -8.08
C ARG A 161 -6.89 -21.96 -9.41
N ARG A 162 -8.22 -22.00 -9.38
CA ARG A 162 -9.06 -21.81 -10.57
C ARG A 162 -9.91 -20.58 -10.40
N GLY A 163 -9.98 -19.81 -11.47
CA GLY A 163 -10.82 -18.64 -11.52
C GLY A 163 -10.31 -17.65 -12.53
N TYR A 164 -11.07 -16.57 -12.64
CA TYR A 164 -10.76 -15.46 -13.52
C TYR A 164 -9.41 -14.82 -13.17
N ILE A 165 -9.12 -14.67 -11.88
CA ILE A 165 -7.92 -13.97 -11.39
C ILE A 165 -6.63 -14.74 -11.70
N GLU A 166 -6.67 -16.07 -11.66
CA GLU A 166 -5.55 -16.94 -11.98
C GLU A 166 -5.28 -16.99 -13.49
N CYS A 167 -6.34 -16.98 -14.31
CA CYS A 167 -6.24 -16.85 -15.76
C CYS A 167 -5.66 -15.48 -16.16
N ALA A 168 -6.01 -14.42 -15.43
CA ALA A 168 -5.53 -13.06 -15.63
C ALA A 168 -4.22 -12.73 -14.87
N SER A 169 -3.49 -13.76 -14.39
CA SER A 169 -2.15 -13.60 -13.82
C SER A 169 -1.07 -13.89 -14.87
N LEU A 170 -0.52 -12.82 -15.44
CA LEU A 170 0.12 -12.86 -16.77
C LEU A 170 1.64 -13.00 -16.74
N TYR A 171 2.27 -13.04 -15.56
CA TYR A 171 3.73 -12.97 -15.41
C TYR A 171 4.31 -14.19 -14.66
N GLY A 172 3.50 -15.25 -14.52
CA GLY A 172 3.86 -16.48 -13.83
C GLY A 172 3.68 -16.42 -12.31
N GLU A 173 3.79 -17.58 -11.67
CA GLU A 173 3.43 -17.81 -10.25
C GLU A 173 4.21 -16.95 -9.25
N ARG A 174 5.40 -16.47 -9.63
CA ARG A 174 6.29 -15.70 -8.75
C ARG A 174 6.08 -14.19 -8.89
N ALA A 175 5.33 -13.73 -9.88
CA ALA A 175 5.24 -12.31 -10.21
C ALA A 175 4.65 -11.46 -9.08
N GLY A 176 3.59 -11.95 -8.41
CA GLY A 176 2.99 -11.23 -7.30
C GLY A 176 3.98 -11.03 -6.15
N GLU A 177 4.73 -12.07 -5.78
CA GLU A 177 5.76 -11.98 -4.75
C GLU A 177 6.96 -11.12 -5.16
N MET A 178 7.33 -11.10 -6.44
CA MET A 178 8.35 -10.20 -6.97
C MET A 178 7.94 -8.73 -6.81
N VAL A 179 6.72 -8.38 -7.25
CA VAL A 179 6.19 -7.02 -7.14
C VAL A 179 6.01 -6.62 -5.67
N ALA A 180 5.47 -7.51 -4.84
CA ALA A 180 5.27 -7.24 -3.41
C ALA A 180 6.60 -6.99 -2.69
N ARG A 181 7.64 -7.79 -2.96
CA ARG A 181 8.98 -7.57 -2.40
C ARG A 181 9.57 -6.24 -2.86
N ALA A 182 9.53 -5.95 -4.16
CA ALA A 182 10.05 -4.68 -4.69
C ALA A 182 9.34 -3.47 -4.06
N ALA A 183 8.02 -3.55 -3.86
CA ALA A 183 7.24 -2.50 -3.22
C ALA A 183 7.55 -2.36 -1.71
N ALA A 184 7.72 -3.48 -1.00
CA ALA A 184 8.13 -3.50 0.41
C ALA A 184 9.54 -2.90 0.59
N ASP A 185 10.49 -3.32 -0.24
CA ASP A 185 11.88 -2.83 -0.22
C ASP A 185 11.94 -1.32 -0.49
N LEU A 186 11.07 -0.80 -1.36
CA LEU A 186 11.00 0.63 -1.65
C LEU A 186 10.54 1.44 -0.44
N LEU A 187 9.57 0.94 0.33
CA LEU A 187 9.12 1.55 1.59
C LEU A 187 10.18 1.47 2.69
N GLU A 188 10.86 0.34 2.83
CA GLU A 188 11.95 0.15 3.80
C GLU A 188 13.12 1.11 3.51
N ARG A 189 13.49 1.26 2.23
CA ARG A 189 14.54 2.20 1.79
C ARG A 189 14.12 3.65 2.02
N LEU A 190 12.86 4.00 1.76
CA LEU A 190 12.32 5.33 2.03
C LEU A 190 12.35 5.65 3.55
N GLY A 191 11.92 4.71 4.38
CA GLY A 191 11.96 4.84 5.84
C GLY A 191 13.38 5.01 6.39
N THR A 192 14.31 4.16 5.95
CA THR A 192 15.73 4.24 6.34
C THR A 192 16.37 5.57 5.93
N ARG A 193 16.09 6.03 4.69
CA ARG A 193 16.57 7.32 4.21
C ARG A 193 16.04 8.47 5.07
N ARG A 194 14.76 8.46 5.40
CA ARG A 194 14.15 9.48 6.24
C ARG A 194 14.75 9.51 7.64
N ALA A 195 14.96 8.34 8.25
CA ALA A 195 15.61 8.22 9.56
C ALA A 195 17.04 8.79 9.54
N SER A 196 17.78 8.62 8.45
CA SER A 196 19.14 9.15 8.30
C SER A 196 19.20 10.69 8.15
N ARG A 197 18.12 11.31 7.64
CA ARG A 197 18.01 12.76 7.40
C ARG A 197 17.36 13.52 8.54
N ALA A 198 16.67 12.83 9.46
CA ALA A 198 16.14 13.45 10.66
C ALA A 198 17.30 14.13 11.40
N PRO A 199 17.16 15.41 11.82
CA PRO A 199 18.21 16.09 12.57
C PRO A 199 18.61 15.21 13.75
N ARG A 200 19.91 14.90 13.87
CA ARG A 200 20.49 14.27 15.06
C ARG A 200 20.44 15.29 16.20
N GLY A 201 19.26 15.55 16.77
CA GLY A 201 19.06 16.57 17.79
C GLY A 201 18.67 15.97 19.15
N ALA A 202 19.41 16.36 20.19
CA ALA A 202 19.09 16.20 21.62
C ALA A 202 19.38 14.83 22.28
N ALA A 203 20.61 14.34 22.18
CA ALA A 203 21.18 13.50 23.25
C ALA A 203 22.10 14.36 24.13
N ARG A 204 21.80 14.41 25.43
CA ARG A 204 22.54 15.04 26.55
C ARG A 204 22.29 16.52 26.83
N ALA A 205 21.19 16.80 27.52
CA ALA A 205 21.15 17.84 28.55
C ALA A 205 20.20 17.44 29.68
N GLN A 206 20.49 16.31 30.34
CA GLN A 206 20.01 16.03 31.69
C GLN A 206 21.15 15.40 32.47
N THR A 207 21.83 16.23 33.27
CA THR A 207 22.40 15.88 34.59
C THR A 207 23.14 17.10 35.14
N SER A 208 22.40 17.99 35.80
CA SER A 208 22.81 18.57 37.08
C SER A 208 21.61 19.29 37.66
N SER A 209 20.82 18.57 38.46
CA SER A 209 19.85 19.22 39.35
C SER A 209 20.63 20.14 40.28
N GLY A 210 20.21 21.40 40.31
CA GLY A 210 20.70 22.37 41.28
C GLY A 210 20.31 21.90 42.69
N ARG A 211 21.32 21.66 43.52
CA ARG A 211 21.17 21.84 44.97
C ARG A 211 21.52 23.30 45.28
N ARG A 212 20.49 24.12 45.50
CA ARG A 212 20.56 25.33 46.36
C ARG A 212 19.72 24.99 47.59
N CYS A 213 20.35 24.85 48.75
CA CYS A 213 20.60 25.92 49.74
C CYS A 213 19.33 26.35 50.50
N CYS A 214 19.16 25.80 51.70
CA CYS A 214 18.52 26.39 52.88
C CYS A 214 19.46 26.00 54.05
N GLY A 215 20.20 26.93 54.68
CA GLY A 215 19.81 27.65 55.91
C GLY A 215 19.89 26.73 57.16
N GLY A 216 20.58 27.01 58.26
CA GLY A 216 21.48 28.09 58.69
C GLY A 216 22.19 27.62 59.98
N ALA A 217 23.32 28.25 60.34
CA ALA A 217 24.07 27.94 61.55
C ALA A 217 24.30 29.22 62.38
N HIS A 218 23.91 29.14 63.66
CA HIS A 218 24.18 30.14 64.71
C HIS A 218 25.62 30.00 65.24
N PRO A 219 26.23 31.08 65.76
CA PRO A 219 27.58 31.02 66.29
C PRO A 219 27.61 30.73 67.81
N SER A 220 28.64 30.02 68.24
CA SER A 220 29.30 30.15 69.55
C SER A 220 30.77 29.81 69.35
#